data_AF-A0ABD0LQW0-F1
#
_entry.id   AF-A0ABD0LQW0-F1
#
_cell.length_a   1.000
_cell.length_b   1.000
_cell.length_c   1.000
_cell.angle_alpha   90.00
_cell.angle_beta   90.00
_cell.angle_gamma   90.00
#
_symmetry.space_group_name_H-M   'P 1'
#
loop_
_entity.id
_entity.type
_entity.pdbx_description
1 polymer ?
#
loop_
_entity_poly.entity_id
_entity_poly.type
_entity_poly.pdbx_seq_one_letter_code
_entity_poly.pdbx_strand_id
1 'polypeptide(L)'
;MLMRRWRWLIGAALILNILIMMYLVQQPLSSSTYSHQTQGHNLQQDGHSPETFANSVTVILRDFENFDNAIVDTIKELQSVLPGVKVLVIGDTQPYPPLHVDKTWNTDIVSLQVNLLHNYSSSRPDHLIKTKFVLLLPDGVRLKHWRNLQTAANHLGGKGRTKAVAVGVGQQPLQCLSLDVDLKRWQVTFTTHNASSDYCDNLFTTG
;
A
#
# COMPACT_ATOMS: atom_id res chain seq x y z
N MET A 1 10.60 38.44 -52.03
CA MET A 1 9.35 38.64 -51.26
C MET A 1 8.96 37.48 -50.32
N LEU A 2 9.49 36.26 -50.51
CA LEU A 2 9.09 35.06 -49.75
C LEU A 2 9.59 35.03 -48.29
N MET A 3 10.81 35.55 -48.00
CA MET A 3 11.40 35.55 -46.65
C MET A 3 10.66 36.44 -45.63
N ARG A 4 9.97 37.50 -46.08
CA ARG A 4 9.28 38.41 -45.15
C ARG A 4 8.03 37.77 -44.57
N ARG A 5 7.35 36.89 -45.31
CA ARG A 5 6.15 36.16 -44.86
C ARG A 5 6.46 35.09 -43.80
N TRP A 6 7.62 34.44 -43.92
CA TRP A 6 8.03 33.39 -42.99
C TRP A 6 8.42 33.94 -41.62
N ARG A 7 9.01 35.14 -41.59
CA ARG A 7 9.33 35.85 -40.33
C ARG A 7 8.08 36.17 -39.51
N TRP A 8 6.96 36.51 -40.17
CA TRP A 8 5.67 36.76 -39.51
C TRP A 8 5.03 35.46 -39.01
N LEU A 9 5.12 34.36 -39.75
CA LEU A 9 4.59 33.06 -39.34
C LEU A 9 5.34 32.49 -38.12
N ILE A 10 6.67 32.58 -38.12
CA ILE A 10 7.49 32.13 -36.99
C ILE A 10 7.26 33.01 -35.76
N GLY A 11 7.14 34.34 -35.96
CA GLY A 11 6.80 35.26 -34.88
C GLY A 11 5.44 34.96 -34.25
N ALA A 12 4.42 34.68 -35.06
CA ALA A 12 3.08 34.32 -34.57
C ALA A 12 3.09 32.99 -33.81
N ALA A 13 3.81 31.98 -34.30
CA ALA A 13 3.91 30.67 -33.62
C ALA A 13 4.63 30.78 -32.26
N LEU A 14 5.68 31.59 -32.16
CA LEU A 14 6.40 31.83 -30.90
C LEU A 14 5.51 32.56 -29.87
N ILE A 15 4.78 33.59 -30.30
CA ILE A 15 3.86 34.32 -29.41
C ILE A 15 2.75 33.38 -28.90
N LEU A 16 2.19 32.54 -29.77
CA LEU A 16 1.18 31.55 -29.38
C LEU A 16 1.73 30.56 -28.34
N ASN A 17 2.95 30.05 -28.55
CA ASN A 17 3.58 29.11 -27.61
C ASN A 17 3.86 29.76 -26.24
N ILE A 18 4.29 31.04 -26.23
CA ILE A 18 4.51 31.81 -25.00
C ILE A 18 3.20 32.05 -24.25
N LEU A 19 2.12 32.37 -24.96
CA LEU A 19 0.79 32.56 -24.36
C LEU A 19 0.26 31.24 -23.74
N ILE A 20 0.47 30.10 -24.41
CA ILE A 20 0.12 28.79 -23.87
C ILE A 20 0.93 28.50 -22.59
N MET A 21 2.23 28.77 -22.60
CA MET A 21 3.07 28.61 -21.40
C MET A 21 2.64 29.55 -20.27
N MET A 22 2.31 30.81 -20.54
CA MET A 22 1.79 31.73 -19.53
C MET A 22 0.46 31.25 -18.95
N TYR A 23 -0.44 30.74 -19.78
CA TYR A 23 -1.71 30.19 -19.34
C TYR A 23 -1.53 28.95 -18.44
N LEU A 24 -0.58 28.07 -18.79
CA LEU A 24 -0.23 26.91 -17.96
C LEU A 24 0.46 27.30 -16.65
N VAL A 25 1.27 28.37 -16.65
CA VAL A 25 1.95 28.92 -15.45
C VAL A 25 0.98 29.67 -14.53
N GLN A 26 -0.09 30.24 -15.08
CA GLN A 26 -1.14 30.91 -14.30
C GLN A 26 -2.18 29.95 -13.71
N GLN A 27 -2.15 28.66 -14.07
CA GLN A 27 -2.88 27.68 -13.27
C GLN A 27 -2.26 27.66 -11.87
N PRO A 28 -3.04 27.93 -10.81
CA PRO A 28 -2.50 27.89 -9.47
C PRO A 28 -2.06 26.45 -9.17
N LEU A 29 -0.76 26.16 -9.27
CA LEU A 29 -0.19 25.15 -8.39
C LEU A 29 -0.54 25.63 -7.00
N SER A 30 -1.47 24.93 -6.35
CA SER A 30 -1.86 25.19 -4.98
C SER A 30 -0.64 24.94 -4.10
N SER A 31 0.25 25.92 -4.03
CA SER A 31 1.29 26.03 -3.02
C SER A 31 0.57 26.43 -1.74
N SER A 32 0.08 25.42 -1.02
CA SER A 32 -0.34 25.56 0.36
C SER A 32 0.86 26.02 1.18
N THR A 33 0.98 27.33 1.37
CA THR A 33 1.85 27.93 2.38
C THR A 33 1.37 27.41 3.74
N TYR A 34 2.05 26.40 4.27
CA TYR A 34 1.80 25.89 5.62
C TYR A 34 2.57 26.76 6.61
N SER A 35 1.84 27.66 7.27
CA SER A 35 2.23 28.24 8.54
C SER A 35 2.21 27.17 9.63
N HIS A 36 3.31 27.01 10.35
CA HIS A 36 3.35 26.24 11.61
C HIS A 36 2.40 26.89 12.62
N GLN A 37 1.23 26.27 12.84
CA GLN A 37 0.39 26.54 14.00
C GLN A 37 0.17 25.22 14.77
N THR A 38 0.97 25.06 15.82
CA THR A 38 0.66 24.21 16.97
C THR A 38 -0.63 24.70 17.61
N GLN A 39 -1.76 24.09 17.25
CA GLN A 39 -3.02 24.18 18.00
C GLN A 39 -3.70 22.82 18.01
N GLY A 40 -3.87 22.25 19.19
CA GLY A 40 -4.80 21.14 19.40
C GLY A 40 -6.22 21.63 19.17
N HIS A 41 -6.91 21.07 18.18
CA HIS A 41 -8.36 21.18 18.03
C HIS A 41 -8.88 20.06 17.13
N ASN A 42 -10.00 19.48 17.56
CA ASN A 42 -10.85 18.44 16.97
C ASN A 42 -10.53 17.98 15.52
N LEU A 43 -10.20 16.70 15.38
CA LEU A 43 -10.29 15.95 14.13
C LEU A 43 -11.74 16.00 13.63
N GLN A 44 -12.02 16.94 12.73
CA GLN A 44 -13.16 16.85 11.83
C GLN A 44 -12.98 15.56 11.02
N GLN A 45 -13.66 14.50 11.47
CA GLN A 45 -13.63 13.18 10.88
C GLN A 45 -14.25 13.24 9.49
N ASP A 46 -13.44 13.13 8.45
CA ASP A 46 -13.93 12.75 7.12
C ASP A 46 -14.55 11.35 7.23
N GLY A 47 -15.88 11.31 7.18
CA GLY A 47 -16.74 10.14 7.38
C GLY A 47 -16.59 9.06 6.31
N HIS A 48 -15.46 8.35 6.33
CA HIS A 48 -15.31 7.12 5.56
C HIS A 48 -15.97 5.99 6.36
N SER A 49 -16.93 5.30 5.74
CA SER A 49 -17.44 4.03 6.26
C SER A 49 -16.34 2.97 6.21
N PRO A 50 -16.31 1.98 7.13
CA PRO A 50 -15.44 0.81 7.00
C PRO A 50 -15.58 0.11 5.65
N GLU A 51 -16.78 0.12 5.05
CA GLU A 51 -17.04 -0.47 3.72
C GLU A 51 -16.32 0.31 2.60
N THR A 52 -16.36 1.64 2.64
CA THR A 52 -15.66 2.48 1.67
C THR A 52 -14.15 2.27 1.76
N PHE A 53 -13.61 2.15 2.97
CA PHE A 53 -12.20 1.87 3.17
C PHE A 53 -11.83 0.44 2.74
N ALA A 54 -12.68 -0.56 3.03
CA ALA A 54 -12.49 -1.94 2.60
C ALA A 54 -12.32 -2.07 1.08
N ASN A 55 -13.10 -1.30 0.30
CA ASN A 55 -12.98 -1.27 -1.17
C ASN A 55 -11.63 -0.72 -1.68
N SER A 56 -10.86 -0.05 -0.83
CA SER A 56 -9.54 0.50 -1.17
C SER A 56 -8.37 -0.40 -0.75
N VAL A 57 -8.63 -1.53 -0.08
CA VAL A 57 -7.63 -2.42 0.50
C VAL A 57 -7.81 -3.85 0.02
N THR A 58 -6.72 -4.51 -0.36
CA THR A 58 -6.65 -5.97 -0.51
C THR A 58 -5.78 -6.52 0.62
N VAL A 59 -6.29 -7.49 1.37
CA VAL A 59 -5.52 -8.17 2.41
C VAL A 59 -4.86 -9.40 1.83
N ILE A 60 -3.58 -9.60 2.13
CA ILE A 60 -2.82 -10.78 1.73
C ILE A 60 -2.39 -11.53 2.98
N LEU A 61 -2.78 -12.80 3.05
CA LEU A 61 -2.30 -13.78 4.02
C LEU A 61 -1.29 -14.67 3.30
N ARG A 62 -0.01 -14.51 3.64
CA ARG A 62 1.11 -15.25 3.03
C ARG A 62 1.97 -16.00 4.05
N ASP A 63 2.07 -15.48 5.26
CA ASP A 63 2.85 -16.08 6.33
C ASP A 63 1.91 -16.94 7.17
N PHE A 64 1.91 -18.24 6.89
CA PHE A 64 1.15 -19.28 7.58
C PHE A 64 1.74 -20.66 7.30
N GLU A 65 1.51 -21.60 8.22
CA GLU A 65 1.90 -23.00 8.04
C GLU A 65 0.72 -23.83 7.52
N ASN A 66 0.97 -24.74 6.56
CA ASN A 66 -0.13 -25.53 5.98
C ASN A 66 -0.81 -26.46 7.00
N PHE A 67 -0.04 -27.01 7.94
CA PHE A 67 -0.51 -28.03 8.87
C PHE A 67 -1.16 -27.47 10.14
N ASP A 68 -0.83 -26.24 10.53
CA ASP A 68 -1.34 -25.56 11.72
C ASP A 68 -1.39 -24.05 11.46
N ASN A 69 -2.59 -23.52 11.21
CA ASN A 69 -2.79 -22.11 10.92
C ASN A 69 -4.13 -21.62 11.45
N ALA A 70 -4.20 -20.30 11.62
CA ALA A 70 -5.40 -19.58 12.05
C ALA A 70 -6.02 -18.74 10.91
N ILE A 71 -5.85 -19.16 9.65
CA ILE A 71 -6.27 -18.38 8.47
C ILE A 71 -7.77 -18.07 8.50
N VAL A 72 -8.61 -19.10 8.70
CA VAL A 72 -10.07 -18.95 8.66
C VAL A 72 -10.56 -18.01 9.77
N ASP A 73 -10.01 -18.15 10.98
CA ASP A 73 -10.32 -17.27 12.10
C ASP A 73 -9.85 -15.83 11.85
N THR A 74 -8.66 -15.66 11.27
CA THR A 74 -8.13 -14.35 10.88
C THR A 74 -9.04 -13.66 9.86
N ILE A 75 -9.51 -14.40 8.84
CA ILE A 75 -10.44 -13.87 7.83
C ILE A 75 -11.78 -13.50 8.47
N LYS A 76 -12.30 -14.36 9.35
CA LYS A 76 -13.58 -14.10 10.05
C LYS A 76 -13.51 -12.82 10.86
N GLU A 77 -12.44 -12.62 11.62
CA GLU A 77 -12.25 -11.39 12.39
C GLU A 77 -12.05 -10.18 11.49
N LEU A 78 -11.28 -10.33 10.40
CA LEU A 78 -11.11 -9.28 9.40
C LEU A 78 -12.44 -8.84 8.78
N GLN A 79 -13.32 -9.78 8.43
CA GLN A 79 -14.66 -9.47 7.87
C GLN A 79 -15.56 -8.77 8.90
N SER A 80 -15.35 -8.98 10.19
CA SER A 80 -16.07 -8.25 11.24
C SER A 80 -15.63 -6.78 11.38
N VAL A 81 -14.39 -6.47 11.00
CA VAL A 81 -13.78 -5.13 11.13
C VAL A 81 -13.84 -4.35 9.81
N LEU A 82 -13.66 -5.04 8.69
CA LEU A 82 -13.69 -4.54 7.32
C LEU A 82 -14.63 -5.42 6.47
N PRO A 83 -15.96 -5.23 6.59
CA PRO A 83 -16.93 -6.03 5.86
C PRO A 83 -16.70 -5.93 4.34
N GLY A 84 -16.65 -7.08 3.66
CA GLY A 84 -16.54 -7.16 2.21
C GLY A 84 -15.14 -6.94 1.63
N VAL A 85 -14.12 -6.76 2.48
CA VAL A 85 -12.73 -6.59 2.03
C VAL A 85 -12.27 -7.80 1.21
N LYS A 86 -11.49 -7.53 0.15
CA LYS A 86 -10.86 -8.58 -0.65
C LYS A 86 -9.73 -9.23 0.15
N VAL A 87 -9.78 -10.55 0.30
CA VAL A 87 -8.71 -11.33 0.92
C VAL A 87 -8.10 -12.29 -0.10
N LEU A 88 -6.77 -12.33 -0.14
CA LEU A 88 -6.00 -13.30 -0.92
C LEU A 88 -5.19 -14.16 0.05
N VAL A 89 -5.47 -15.46 0.08
CA VAL A 89 -4.64 -16.45 0.79
C VAL A 89 -3.68 -17.03 -0.22
N ILE A 90 -2.38 -16.73 -0.09
CA ILE A 90 -1.39 -17.03 -1.12
C ILE A 90 -0.44 -18.12 -0.63
N GLY A 91 -0.58 -19.32 -1.19
CA GLY A 91 0.29 -20.47 -0.93
C GLY A 91 1.21 -20.75 -2.13
N ASP A 92 2.36 -21.39 -1.89
CA ASP A 92 3.14 -21.96 -2.99
C ASP A 92 2.35 -23.04 -3.71
N THR A 93 1.63 -23.84 -2.92
CA THR A 93 0.70 -24.86 -3.36
C THR A 93 -0.68 -24.57 -2.77
N GLN A 94 -1.69 -25.33 -3.20
CA GLN A 94 -2.98 -25.34 -2.50
C GLN A 94 -2.75 -25.78 -1.04
N PRO A 95 -3.24 -25.02 -0.03
CA PRO A 95 -3.13 -25.41 1.37
C PRO A 95 -3.85 -26.74 1.64
N TYR A 96 -3.25 -27.58 2.49
CA TYR A 96 -3.84 -28.84 2.95
C TYR A 96 -3.64 -28.99 4.46
N PRO A 97 -4.70 -29.26 5.26
CA PRO A 97 -6.07 -29.56 4.82
C PRO A 97 -6.79 -28.38 4.14
N PRO A 98 -7.81 -28.63 3.29
CA PRO A 98 -8.49 -27.57 2.57
C PRO A 98 -9.08 -26.54 3.53
N LEU A 99 -8.86 -25.25 3.24
CA LEU A 99 -9.42 -24.16 4.04
C LEU A 99 -10.93 -24.04 3.78
N HIS A 100 -11.72 -24.11 4.86
CA HIS A 100 -13.17 -23.95 4.81
C HIS A 100 -13.54 -22.49 5.03
N VAL A 101 -13.46 -21.70 3.95
CA VAL A 101 -13.82 -20.27 3.96
C VAL A 101 -15.31 -20.10 3.63
N ASP A 102 -15.99 -19.17 4.30
CA ASP A 102 -17.39 -18.84 3.98
C ASP A 102 -17.50 -18.27 2.56
N LYS A 103 -18.44 -18.80 1.77
CA LYS A 103 -18.68 -18.39 0.38
C LYS A 103 -19.18 -16.95 0.24
N THR A 104 -19.71 -16.37 1.33
CA THR A 104 -20.15 -14.97 1.36
C THR A 104 -18.98 -14.00 1.47
N TRP A 105 -17.80 -14.46 1.89
CA TRP A 105 -16.62 -13.61 1.99
C TRP A 105 -15.92 -13.48 0.65
N ASN A 106 -15.44 -12.27 0.35
CA ASN A 106 -14.66 -12.00 -0.85
C ASN A 106 -13.21 -12.50 -0.69
N THR A 107 -13.04 -13.82 -0.68
CA THR A 107 -11.74 -14.48 -0.44
C THR A 107 -11.36 -15.38 -1.61
N ASP A 108 -10.14 -15.21 -2.12
CA ASP A 108 -9.55 -16.16 -3.08
C ASP A 108 -8.38 -16.89 -2.42
N ILE A 109 -8.31 -18.19 -2.64
CA ILE A 109 -7.13 -19.00 -2.33
C ILE A 109 -6.32 -19.15 -3.61
N VAL A 110 -5.10 -18.65 -3.59
CA VAL A 110 -4.23 -18.51 -4.75
C VAL A 110 -3.01 -19.40 -4.57
N SER A 111 -2.81 -20.30 -5.51
CA SER A 111 -1.59 -21.09 -5.62
C SER A 111 -0.61 -20.41 -6.59
N LEU A 112 0.64 -20.24 -6.18
CA LEU A 112 1.70 -19.69 -7.05
C LEU A 112 2.25 -20.72 -8.05
N GLN A 113 1.89 -22.01 -7.88
CA GLN A 113 2.24 -23.05 -8.84
C GLN A 113 1.66 -22.77 -10.23
N VAL A 114 2.49 -23.02 -11.24
CA VAL A 114 2.03 -23.03 -12.63
C VAL A 114 1.06 -24.18 -12.82
N ASN A 115 -0.14 -23.85 -13.33
CA ASN A 115 -1.14 -24.84 -13.66
C ASN A 115 -1.55 -24.68 -15.13
N LEU A 116 -1.28 -25.70 -15.95
CA LEU A 116 -1.56 -25.70 -17.38
C LEU A 116 -3.06 -25.65 -17.71
N LEU A 117 -3.93 -25.97 -16.74
CA LEU A 117 -5.38 -25.93 -16.90
C LEU A 117 -5.97 -24.54 -16.59
N HIS A 118 -5.20 -23.64 -15.99
CA HIS A 118 -5.66 -22.31 -15.62
C HIS A 118 -4.95 -21.22 -16.42
N ASN A 119 -5.58 -20.05 -16.48
CA ASN A 119 -4.97 -18.88 -17.12
C ASN A 119 -3.70 -18.46 -16.37
N TYR A 120 -2.69 -17.99 -17.09
CA TYR A 120 -1.46 -17.42 -16.56
C TYR A 120 -1.70 -16.33 -15.49
N SER A 121 -2.78 -15.57 -15.59
CA SER A 121 -3.13 -14.54 -14.60
C SER A 121 -3.62 -15.09 -13.26
N SER A 122 -4.05 -16.35 -13.19
CA SER A 122 -4.68 -16.93 -11.99
C SER A 122 -3.69 -17.21 -10.86
N SER A 123 -2.42 -17.49 -11.19
CA SER A 123 -1.35 -17.73 -10.22
C SER A 123 -0.51 -16.47 -9.94
N ARG A 124 -0.94 -15.31 -10.44
CA ARG A 124 -0.22 -14.03 -10.34
C ARG A 124 -0.93 -13.06 -9.39
N PRO A 125 -0.45 -12.89 -8.15
CA PRO A 125 -1.08 -12.00 -7.17
C PRO A 125 -1.23 -10.56 -7.66
N ASP A 126 -0.26 -10.06 -8.42
CA ASP A 126 -0.28 -8.71 -9.00
C ASP A 126 -1.44 -8.49 -9.99
N HIS A 127 -1.92 -9.55 -10.63
CA HIS A 127 -3.11 -9.48 -11.49
C HIS A 127 -4.43 -9.53 -10.71
N LEU A 128 -4.42 -10.00 -9.47
CA LEU A 128 -5.61 -10.14 -8.61
C LEU A 128 -5.84 -8.91 -7.74
N ILE A 129 -4.78 -8.16 -7.42
CA ILE A 129 -4.86 -6.92 -6.64
C ILE A 129 -5.35 -5.77 -7.54
N LYS A 130 -6.49 -5.18 -7.20
CA LYS A 130 -7.09 -4.02 -7.91
C LYS A 130 -7.27 -2.79 -7.03
N THR A 131 -6.88 -2.90 -5.77
CA THR A 131 -7.08 -1.88 -4.75
C THR A 131 -5.88 -0.96 -4.64
N LYS A 132 -6.09 0.23 -4.05
CA LYS A 132 -5.03 1.22 -3.87
C LYS A 132 -3.97 0.77 -2.86
N PHE A 133 -4.40 0.08 -1.82
CA PHE A 133 -3.52 -0.38 -0.74
C PHE A 133 -3.53 -1.91 -0.65
N VAL A 134 -2.43 -2.44 -0.16
CA VAL A 134 -2.27 -3.86 0.18
C VAL A 134 -1.90 -3.93 1.66
N LEU A 135 -2.62 -4.75 2.41
CA LEU A 135 -2.30 -5.07 3.80
C LEU A 135 -1.72 -6.48 3.85
N LEU A 136 -0.43 -6.59 4.14
CA LEU A 136 0.21 -7.86 4.46
C LEU A 136 -0.09 -8.19 5.92
N LEU A 137 -0.69 -9.34 6.17
CA LEU A 137 -1.07 -9.77 7.51
C LEU A 137 -0.59 -11.22 7.73
N PRO A 138 0.11 -11.51 8.84
CA PRO A 138 0.34 -12.89 9.24
C PRO A 138 -0.96 -13.53 9.70
N ASP A 139 -1.00 -14.86 9.76
CA ASP A 139 -2.14 -15.54 10.36
C ASP A 139 -2.20 -15.33 11.89
N GLY A 140 -3.36 -15.57 12.48
CA GLY A 140 -3.62 -15.41 13.91
C GLY A 140 -3.77 -13.95 14.38
N VAL A 141 -3.59 -12.96 13.50
CA VAL A 141 -3.72 -11.55 13.87
C VAL A 141 -5.18 -11.13 14.05
N ARG A 142 -5.42 -10.44 15.16
CA ARG A 142 -6.74 -9.94 15.56
C ARG A 142 -6.81 -8.42 15.46
N LEU A 143 -7.62 -7.92 14.53
CA LEU A 143 -7.83 -6.48 14.37
C LEU A 143 -8.96 -6.01 15.30
N LYS A 144 -8.72 -4.96 16.09
CA LYS A 144 -9.76 -4.40 16.97
C LYS A 144 -10.56 -3.29 16.30
N HIS A 145 -9.90 -2.42 15.54
CA HIS A 145 -10.52 -1.23 14.96
C HIS A 145 -9.94 -0.91 13.59
N TRP A 146 -10.80 -0.77 12.58
CA TRP A 146 -10.40 -0.45 11.21
C TRP A 146 -9.74 0.93 11.08
N ARG A 147 -10.07 1.86 11.98
CA ARG A 147 -9.50 3.22 11.99
C ARG A 147 -7.98 3.23 12.09
N ASN A 148 -7.37 2.25 12.79
CA ASN A 148 -5.93 2.14 12.89
C ASN A 148 -5.29 1.86 11.51
N LEU A 149 -5.95 1.01 10.71
CA LEU A 149 -5.52 0.72 9.34
C LEU A 149 -5.73 1.93 8.42
N GLN A 150 -6.83 2.66 8.61
CA GLN A 150 -7.08 3.89 7.86
C GLN A 150 -6.00 4.94 8.16
N THR A 151 -5.61 5.13 9.42
CA THR A 151 -4.51 6.02 9.79
C THR A 151 -3.21 5.62 9.12
N ALA A 152 -2.86 4.32 9.09
CA ALA A 152 -1.68 3.82 8.38
C ALA A 152 -1.76 4.09 6.86
N ALA A 153 -2.92 3.84 6.24
CA ALA A 153 -3.14 4.11 4.82
C ALA A 153 -3.06 5.62 4.49
N ASN A 154 -3.51 6.48 5.39
CA ASN A 154 -3.41 7.94 5.22
C ASN A 154 -1.94 8.41 5.26
N HIS A 155 -1.10 7.80 6.09
CA HIS A 155 0.36 8.08 6.08
C HIS A 155 1.01 7.67 4.75
N LEU A 156 0.56 6.58 4.13
CA LEU A 156 1.00 6.16 2.80
C LEU A 156 0.47 7.06 1.68
N GLY A 157 -0.73 7.62 1.84
CA GLY A 157 -1.36 8.49 0.84
C GLY A 157 -0.76 9.90 0.73
N GLY A 158 0.10 10.31 1.68
CA GLY A 158 0.77 11.60 1.67
C GLY A 158 1.84 11.74 0.58
N LYS A 159 2.27 12.98 0.28
CA LYS A 159 3.34 13.27 -0.70
C LYS A 159 4.76 12.90 -0.20
N GLY A 160 4.86 12.06 0.81
CA GLY A 160 6.11 11.70 1.48
C GLY A 160 6.93 10.64 0.74
N ARG A 161 8.09 10.30 1.32
CA ARG A 161 8.94 9.19 0.85
C ARG A 161 8.47 7.81 1.33
N THR A 162 7.52 7.76 2.24
CA THR A 162 6.99 6.52 2.83
C THR A 162 6.37 5.62 1.77
N LYS A 163 6.92 4.41 1.61
CA LYS A 163 6.39 3.40 0.67
C LYS A 163 5.64 2.27 1.36
N ALA A 164 5.93 2.05 2.63
CA ALA A 164 5.28 1.05 3.47
C ALA A 164 5.17 1.60 4.89
N VAL A 165 4.17 1.11 5.63
CA VAL A 165 3.98 1.39 7.05
C VAL A 165 3.87 0.05 7.74
N ALA A 166 4.60 -0.10 8.84
CA ALA A 166 4.45 -1.26 9.70
C ALA A 166 3.63 -0.92 10.94
N VAL A 167 2.84 -1.89 11.35
CA VAL A 167 1.99 -1.81 12.53
C VAL A 167 2.39 -2.97 13.42
N GLY A 168 2.76 -2.65 14.66
CA GLY A 168 3.13 -3.68 15.64
C GLY A 168 1.95 -4.58 15.95
N VAL A 169 2.20 -5.89 16.01
CA VAL A 169 1.21 -6.90 16.38
C VAL A 169 1.61 -7.49 17.73
N GLY A 170 0.64 -7.62 18.64
CA GLY A 170 0.90 -8.16 19.98
C GLY A 170 1.63 -7.16 20.89
N GLN A 171 2.49 -7.69 21.77
CA GLN A 171 3.24 -6.91 22.76
C GLN A 171 4.73 -6.77 22.41
N GLN A 172 5.15 -7.32 21.27
CA GLN A 172 6.55 -7.27 20.85
C GLN A 172 6.88 -5.87 20.31
N PRO A 173 7.95 -5.22 20.82
CA PRO A 173 8.36 -3.93 20.30
C PRO A 173 8.90 -4.08 18.87
N LEU A 174 8.50 -3.17 17.99
CA LEU A 174 9.10 -3.04 16.66
C LEU A 174 10.46 -2.34 16.81
N GLN A 175 11.53 -2.98 16.35
CA GLN A 175 12.85 -2.37 16.26
C GLN A 175 13.11 -1.91 14.82
N CYS A 176 13.46 -0.63 14.69
CA CYS A 176 13.80 0.01 13.43
C CYS A 176 15.26 -0.28 13.07
N LEU A 177 15.49 -0.90 11.91
CA LEU A 177 16.82 -1.23 11.41
C LEU A 177 17.08 -0.50 10.08
N SER A 178 18.33 -0.09 9.87
CA SER A 178 18.83 0.25 8.55
C SER A 178 19.49 -0.98 7.92
N LEU A 179 19.28 -1.12 6.61
CA LEU A 179 19.64 -2.27 5.80
C LEU A 179 20.53 -1.80 4.65
N ASP A 180 21.78 -2.27 4.63
CA ASP A 180 22.68 -2.08 3.50
C ASP A 180 22.88 -3.42 2.78
N VAL A 181 22.67 -3.44 1.46
CA VAL A 181 22.78 -4.64 0.62
C VAL A 181 23.84 -4.42 -0.45
N ASP A 182 25.00 -5.08 -0.28
CA ASP A 182 26.04 -5.13 -1.29
C ASP A 182 25.90 -6.41 -2.13
N LEU A 183 25.24 -6.27 -3.28
CA LEU A 183 25.03 -7.38 -4.23
C LEU A 183 26.34 -7.90 -4.85
N LYS A 184 27.40 -7.08 -4.94
CA LYS A 184 28.69 -7.52 -5.49
C LYS A 184 29.44 -8.40 -4.51
N ARG A 185 29.30 -8.09 -3.22
CA ARG A 185 29.91 -8.86 -2.12
C ARG A 185 28.99 -9.92 -1.53
N TRP A 186 27.73 -9.98 -1.97
CA TRP A 186 26.72 -10.88 -1.42
C TRP A 186 26.53 -10.69 0.08
N GLN A 187 26.58 -9.43 0.53
CA GLN A 187 26.52 -9.08 1.96
C GLN A 187 25.28 -8.23 2.25
N VAL A 188 24.64 -8.54 3.37
CA VAL A 188 23.60 -7.71 3.99
C VAL A 188 24.09 -7.27 5.35
N THR A 189 24.05 -5.97 5.62
CA THR A 189 24.46 -5.38 6.90
C THR A 189 23.23 -4.75 7.56
N PHE A 190 22.96 -5.16 8.80
CA PHE A 190 21.89 -4.59 9.62
C PHE A 190 22.51 -3.68 10.67
N THR A 191 21.94 -2.48 10.83
CA THR A 191 22.35 -1.56 11.89
C THR A 191 21.13 -1.04 12.64
N THR A 192 21.23 -0.98 13.97
CA THR A 192 20.15 -0.45 14.80
C THR A 192 20.09 1.05 14.67
N HIS A 193 18.91 1.58 14.37
CA HIS A 193 18.72 3.03 14.35
C HIS A 193 18.50 3.52 15.79
N ASN A 194 19.12 4.65 16.17
CA ASN A 194 18.76 5.33 17.40
C ASN A 194 17.32 5.87 17.26
N ALA A 195 16.54 5.82 18.35
CA ALA A 195 15.08 5.93 18.44
C ALA A 195 14.41 7.24 17.92
N SER A 196 15.10 8.07 17.13
CA SER A 196 14.64 9.38 16.68
C SER A 196 14.24 9.45 15.20
N SER A 197 14.30 8.35 14.44
CA SER A 197 13.85 8.30 13.05
C SER A 197 12.61 7.42 12.93
N ASP A 198 11.51 8.01 12.44
CA ASP A 198 10.28 7.30 12.09
C ASP A 198 10.41 6.52 10.75
N TYR A 199 11.58 6.56 10.12
CA TYR A 199 11.88 5.90 8.85
C TYR A 199 12.93 4.80 9.04
N CYS A 200 12.66 3.64 8.47
CA CYS A 200 13.47 2.43 8.57
C CYS A 200 13.55 1.75 7.20
N ASP A 201 14.63 1.01 6.96
CA ASP A 201 14.75 0.14 5.78
C ASP A 201 14.22 -1.28 6.08
N ASN A 202 14.31 -1.70 7.35
CA ASN A 202 13.89 -3.01 7.81
C ASN A 202 13.35 -2.96 9.25
N LEU A 203 12.60 -3.99 9.64
CA LEU A 203 11.99 -4.11 10.95
C LEU A 203 12.33 -5.46 11.55
N PHE A 204 12.62 -5.45 12.83
CA PHE A 204 12.89 -6.65 13.60
C PHE A 204 11.97 -6.72 14.81
N THR A 205 11.42 -7.90 15.06
CA THR A 205 10.69 -8.22 16.30
C THR A 205 11.53 -9.22 17.09
N THR A 206 11.72 -8.96 18.37
CA THR A 206 12.31 -9.96 19.27
C THR A 206 11.24 -10.99 19.60
N GLY A 207 11.41 -12.20 19.06
CA GLY A 207 10.62 -13.39 19.39
C GLY A 207 10.73 -13.77 20.87
#